data_AF-A0A8K1GSG5-F1
#
_entry.id   AF-A0A8K1GSG5-F1
#
_cell.length_a   1.000
_cell.length_b   1.000
_cell.length_c   1.000
_cell.angle_alpha   90.00
_cell.angle_beta   90.00
_cell.angle_gamma   90.00
#
_symmetry.space_group_name_H-M   'P 1'
#
loop_
_entity.id
_entity.type
_entity.pdbx_description
1 polymer ?
#
loop_
_entity_poly.entity_id
_entity_poly.type
_entity_poly.pdbx_seq_one_letter_code
_entity_poly.pdbx_strand_id
1 'polypeptide(L)'
;MAGWVLCTTLVLAALAGALGETRYEKFLRQHVDYPRMATPAAHRYCETMLARRQVTGPGRPCKPSNTFVHAPAAQLAAACSQQPDAAGMHSTPSAMSLTACRLRGGDTRPPCNYRARQAQQHVRVACRDGLPVHLAGTFTAPQ
;
A
#
# COMPACT_ATOMS: atom_id res chain seq x y z
N MET A 1 38.70 -21.73 16.40
CA MET A 1 38.04 -20.41 16.53
C MET A 1 37.33 -19.95 15.25
N ALA A 2 37.82 -20.26 14.04
CA ALA A 2 37.18 -19.84 12.78
C ALA A 2 35.80 -20.49 12.49
N GLY A 3 35.59 -21.76 12.86
CA GLY A 3 34.32 -22.46 12.61
C GLY A 3 33.12 -21.94 13.44
N TRP A 4 33.38 -21.43 14.65
CA TRP A 4 32.35 -20.79 15.46
C TRP A 4 31.94 -19.44 14.86
N VAL A 5 32.90 -18.64 14.40
CA VAL A 5 32.64 -17.36 13.72
C VAL A 5 31.87 -17.58 12.41
N LEU A 6 32.20 -18.63 11.65
CA LEU A 6 31.48 -18.97 10.42
C LEU A 6 30.05 -19.44 10.69
N CYS A 7 29.85 -20.20 11.78
CA CYS A 7 28.53 -20.69 12.16
C CYS A 7 27.65 -19.55 12.69
N THR A 8 28.20 -18.64 13.50
CA THR A 8 27.46 -17.47 13.99
C THR A 8 27.09 -16.50 12.87
N THR A 9 27.98 -16.28 11.88
CA THR A 9 27.66 -15.42 10.73
C THR A 9 26.58 -16.02 9.84
N LEU A 10 26.59 -17.34 9.60
CA LEU A 10 25.54 -18.02 8.84
C LEU A 10 24.19 -18.00 9.56
N VAL A 11 24.16 -18.20 10.87
CA VAL A 11 22.93 -18.14 11.68
C VAL A 11 22.35 -16.71 11.69
N LEU A 12 23.19 -15.68 11.82
CA LEU A 12 22.74 -14.29 11.74
C LEU A 12 22.19 -13.92 10.36
N ALA A 13 22.84 -14.37 9.28
CA ALA A 13 22.35 -14.15 7.92
C ALA A 13 21.01 -14.86 7.64
N ALA A 14 20.83 -16.08 8.17
CA ALA A 14 19.57 -16.82 8.07
C ALA A 14 18.43 -16.16 8.86
N LEU A 15 18.72 -15.66 10.06
CA LEU A 15 17.74 -14.93 10.88
C LEU A 15 17.34 -13.59 10.26
N ALA A 16 18.28 -12.86 9.66
CA ALA A 16 17.98 -11.64 8.91
C ALA A 16 17.09 -11.92 7.67
N GLY A 17 17.26 -13.07 7.02
CA GLY A 17 16.38 -13.53 5.94
C GLY A 17 14.99 -14.02 6.38
N ALA A 18 14.75 -14.19 7.69
CA ALA A 18 13.51 -14.74 8.23
C ALA A 18 12.49 -13.68 8.70
N LEU A 19 12.86 -12.40 8.76
CA LEU A 19 11.93 -11.32 9.10
C LEU A 19 11.07 -10.97 7.88
N GLY A 20 9.94 -11.68 7.74
CA GLY A 20 8.95 -11.40 6.70
C GLY A 20 8.26 -10.03 6.88
N GLU A 21 7.81 -9.45 5.76
CA GLU A 21 7.05 -8.19 5.74
C GLU A 21 5.81 -8.26 6.66
N THR A 22 5.72 -7.35 7.63
CA THR A 22 4.55 -7.21 8.49
C THR A 22 3.33 -6.71 7.71
N ARG A 23 2.12 -6.89 8.27
CA ARG A 23 0.90 -6.39 7.63
C ARG A 23 0.89 -4.87 7.46
N TYR A 24 1.48 -4.13 8.40
CA TYR A 24 1.58 -2.68 8.32
C TYR A 24 2.59 -2.24 7.26
N GLU A 25 3.77 -2.87 7.19
CA GLU A 25 4.75 -2.60 6.13
C GLU A 25 4.17 -2.89 4.74
N LYS A 26 3.44 -4.02 4.60
CA LYS A 26 2.69 -4.34 3.39
C LYS A 26 1.68 -3.25 3.04
N PHE A 27 0.92 -2.77 4.02
CA PHE A 27 -0.04 -1.68 3.81
C PHE A 27 0.67 -0.42 3.28
N LEU A 28 1.77 0.00 3.93
CA LEU A 28 2.54 1.18 3.50
C LEU A 28 3.08 1.02 2.08
N ARG A 29 3.70 -0.13 1.79
CA ARG A 29 4.24 -0.43 0.45
C ARG A 29 3.16 -0.34 -0.61
N GLN A 30 1.97 -0.90 -0.36
CA GLN A 30 0.88 -0.93 -1.33
C GLN A 30 0.11 0.39 -1.43
N HIS A 31 0.03 1.18 -0.36
CA HIS A 31 -0.98 2.24 -0.26
C HIS A 31 -0.45 3.64 0.08
N VAL A 32 0.82 3.83 0.42
CA VAL A 32 1.36 5.14 0.78
C VAL A 32 2.42 5.60 -0.22
N ASP A 33 2.24 6.79 -0.80
CA ASP A 33 3.23 7.45 -1.66
C ASP A 33 3.37 8.92 -1.28
N TYR A 34 4.26 9.20 -0.31
CA TYR A 34 4.45 10.53 0.25
C TYR A 34 5.93 10.84 0.53
N PRO A 35 6.46 12.00 0.08
CA PRO A 35 5.82 12.92 -0.87
C PRO A 35 5.51 12.19 -2.19
N ARG A 36 4.48 12.63 -2.91
CA ARG A 36 4.04 11.98 -4.14
C ARG A 36 5.22 11.87 -5.11
N MET A 37 5.45 10.67 -5.63
CA MET A 37 6.51 10.43 -6.60
C MET A 37 6.27 11.26 -7.87
N ALA A 38 7.29 12.02 -8.27
CA ALA A 38 7.31 12.67 -9.57
C ALA A 38 7.47 11.60 -10.66
N THR A 39 6.53 11.55 -11.59
CA THR A 39 6.59 10.65 -12.74
C THR A 39 6.62 11.50 -14.01
N PRO A 40 7.55 11.26 -14.96
CA PRO A 40 7.65 12.04 -16.20
C PRO A 40 6.34 12.08 -17.00
N ALA A 41 5.54 11.00 -16.90
CA ALA A 41 4.23 10.90 -17.49
C ALA A 41 3.18 10.54 -16.42
N ALA A 42 2.32 11.49 -16.04
CA ALA A 42 1.29 11.26 -15.02
C ALA A 42 0.36 10.08 -15.34
N HIS A 43 0.11 9.82 -16.64
CA HIS A 43 -0.70 8.68 -17.07
C HIS A 43 -0.04 7.31 -16.83
N ARG A 44 1.30 7.26 -16.67
CA ARG A 44 2.08 6.04 -16.35
C ARG A 44 2.32 5.86 -14.86
N TYR A 45 1.79 6.75 -14.02
CA TYR A 45 2.04 6.73 -12.59
C TYR A 45 1.67 5.36 -11.99
N CYS A 46 0.51 4.81 -12.34
CA CYS A 46 0.03 3.55 -11.79
C CYS A 46 0.87 2.34 -12.20
N GLU A 47 1.20 2.20 -13.48
CA GLU A 47 2.08 1.11 -13.95
C GLU A 47 3.45 1.18 -13.26
N THR A 48 4.02 2.38 -13.21
CA THR A 48 5.33 2.62 -12.59
C THR A 48 5.30 2.27 -11.10
N MET A 49 4.32 2.79 -10.37
CA MET A 49 4.25 2.61 -8.93
C MET A 49 3.88 1.19 -8.54
N LEU A 50 2.93 0.55 -9.22
CA LEU A 50 2.54 -0.83 -8.89
C LEU A 50 3.68 -1.83 -9.16
N ALA A 51 4.48 -1.59 -10.19
CA ALA A 51 5.70 -2.37 -10.43
C ALA A 51 6.78 -2.08 -9.37
N ARG A 52 7.11 -0.81 -9.12
CA ARG A 52 8.12 -0.40 -8.12
C ARG A 52 7.79 -0.91 -6.72
N ARG A 53 6.51 -0.93 -6.36
CA ARG A 53 6.03 -1.40 -5.05
C ARG A 53 5.76 -2.90 -5.02
N GLN A 54 6.10 -3.65 -6.08
CA GLN A 54 5.90 -5.10 -6.16
C GLN A 54 4.46 -5.52 -5.83
N VAL A 55 3.49 -4.70 -6.25
CA VAL A 55 2.06 -5.04 -6.21
C VAL A 55 1.71 -5.92 -7.40
N THR A 56 2.30 -5.61 -8.54
CA THR A 56 2.33 -6.43 -9.76
C THR A 56 3.75 -6.95 -10.01
N GLY A 57 3.89 -8.08 -10.70
CA GLY A 57 5.20 -8.62 -11.08
C GLY A 57 5.09 -9.91 -11.88
N PRO A 58 6.21 -10.45 -12.38
CA PRO A 58 6.24 -11.73 -13.09
C PRO A 58 5.58 -12.85 -12.27
N GLY A 59 4.75 -13.66 -12.92
CA GLY A 59 4.05 -14.78 -12.27
C GLY A 59 2.92 -14.38 -11.30
N ARG A 60 2.57 -13.08 -11.20
CA ARG A 60 1.48 -12.61 -10.33
C ARG A 60 0.36 -11.98 -11.15
N PRO A 61 -0.92 -12.29 -10.85
CA PRO A 61 -2.04 -11.64 -11.52
C PRO A 61 -2.06 -10.14 -11.19
N CYS A 62 -2.52 -9.35 -12.15
CA CYS A 62 -2.72 -7.91 -11.99
C CYS A 62 -3.77 -7.64 -10.91
N LYS A 63 -3.45 -6.78 -9.96
CA LYS A 63 -4.40 -6.36 -8.91
C LYS A 63 -5.48 -5.48 -9.57
N PRO A 64 -6.78 -5.81 -9.48
CA PRO A 64 -7.82 -5.05 -10.18
C PRO A 64 -7.87 -3.56 -9.82
N SER A 65 -7.60 -3.25 -8.55
CA SER A 65 -7.53 -1.88 -8.06
C SER A 65 -6.46 -1.71 -6.99
N ASN A 66 -5.91 -0.51 -6.92
CA ASN A 66 -5.03 -0.07 -5.84
C ASN A 66 -5.14 1.44 -5.68
N THR A 67 -4.99 1.94 -4.46
CA THR A 67 -4.95 3.38 -4.20
C THR A 67 -3.66 3.73 -3.50
N PHE A 68 -2.97 4.74 -4.01
CA PHE A 68 -1.84 5.39 -3.33
C PHE A 68 -2.33 6.68 -2.70
N VAL A 69 -2.10 6.82 -1.39
CA VAL A 69 -2.43 8.02 -0.62
C VAL A 69 -1.17 8.87 -0.50
N HIS A 70 -1.32 10.15 -0.77
CA HIS A 70 -0.25 11.15 -0.79
C HIS A 70 -0.28 11.97 0.51
N ALA A 71 -0.13 11.27 1.63
CA ALA A 71 -0.04 11.85 2.96
C ALA A 71 0.96 11.07 3.82
N PRO A 72 1.53 11.68 4.87
CA PRO A 72 2.37 10.96 5.83
C PRO A 72 1.63 9.73 6.40
N ALA A 73 2.34 8.61 6.55
CA ALA A 73 1.78 7.38 7.10
C ALA A 73 1.07 7.58 8.46
N ALA A 74 1.61 8.45 9.31
CA ALA A 74 1.02 8.81 10.59
C ALA A 74 -0.39 9.40 10.48
N GLN A 75 -0.68 10.16 9.41
CA GLN A 75 -2.02 10.70 9.20
C GLN A 75 -3.03 9.61 8.81
N LEU A 76 -2.60 8.58 8.06
CA LEU A 76 -3.44 7.42 7.80
C LEU A 76 -3.62 6.57 9.06
N ALA A 77 -2.58 6.42 9.87
CA ALA A 77 -2.64 5.67 11.13
C ALA A 77 -3.62 6.32 12.12
N ALA A 78 -3.78 7.65 12.09
CA ALA A 78 -4.77 8.37 12.90
C ALA A 78 -6.22 7.95 12.62
N ALA A 79 -6.51 7.31 11.47
CA ALA A 79 -7.82 6.69 11.23
C ALA A 79 -8.12 5.61 12.28
N CYS A 80 -7.12 4.82 12.69
CA CYS A 80 -7.31 3.71 13.64
C CYS A 80 -7.69 4.14 15.06
N SER A 81 -7.61 5.44 15.36
CA SER A 81 -8.09 6.03 16.62
C SER A 81 -9.50 6.61 16.51
N GLN A 82 -10.09 6.64 15.29
CA GLN A 82 -11.47 7.10 15.09
C GLN A 82 -12.47 5.99 15.44
N GLN A 83 -13.72 6.38 15.72
CA GLN A 83 -14.79 5.41 15.91
C GLN A 83 -14.98 4.59 14.61
N PRO A 84 -15.02 3.24 14.70
CA PRO A 84 -15.27 2.42 13.53
C PRO A 84 -16.75 2.50 13.11
N ASP A 85 -17.01 2.21 11.83
CA ASP A 85 -18.37 2.01 11.34
C ASP A 85 -18.94 0.62 11.72
N ALA A 86 -20.18 0.36 11.32
CA ALA A 86 -20.88 -0.90 11.60
C ALA A 86 -20.16 -2.16 11.08
N ALA A 87 -19.24 -2.03 10.11
CA ALA A 87 -18.43 -3.13 9.60
C ALA A 87 -17.03 -3.19 10.26
N GLY A 88 -16.80 -2.42 11.33
CA GLY A 88 -15.52 -2.38 12.04
C GLY A 88 -14.41 -1.63 11.30
N MET A 89 -14.74 -0.84 10.27
CA MET A 89 -13.74 -0.09 9.50
C MET A 89 -13.62 1.33 10.01
N HIS A 90 -12.41 1.87 9.97
CA HIS A 90 -12.12 3.23 10.40
C HIS A 90 -11.92 4.15 9.20
N SER A 91 -12.23 5.43 9.35
CA SER A 91 -12.04 6.42 8.29
C SER A 91 -11.12 7.54 8.72
N THR A 92 -10.38 8.12 7.78
CA THR A 92 -9.56 9.29 8.06
C THR A 92 -10.43 10.48 8.45
N PRO A 93 -10.02 11.30 9.45
CA PRO A 93 -10.82 12.43 9.91
C PRO A 93 -10.95 13.53 8.84
N SER A 94 -9.97 13.63 7.93
CA SER A 94 -9.96 14.56 6.81
C SER A 94 -9.76 13.84 5.48
N ALA A 95 -10.19 14.51 4.40
CA ALA A 95 -9.92 14.06 3.05
C ALA A 95 -8.43 14.21 2.72
N MET A 96 -7.90 13.23 1.99
CA MET A 96 -6.49 13.14 1.61
C MET A 96 -6.33 13.11 0.11
N SER A 97 -5.20 13.62 -0.37
CA SER A 97 -4.80 13.48 -1.76
C SER A 97 -4.46 12.04 -2.07
N LEU A 98 -4.97 11.52 -3.19
CA LEU A 98 -4.73 10.15 -3.59
C LEU A 98 -4.71 9.97 -5.10
N THR A 99 -4.08 8.89 -5.55
CA THR A 99 -4.18 8.36 -6.91
C THR A 99 -4.78 6.96 -6.86
N ALA A 100 -5.99 6.83 -7.39
CA ALA A 100 -6.64 5.54 -7.61
C ALA A 100 -6.17 4.92 -8.93
N CYS A 101 -5.67 3.70 -8.85
CA CYS A 101 -5.23 2.87 -9.97
C CYS A 101 -6.26 1.77 -10.23
N ARG A 102 -6.78 1.70 -11.45
CA ARG A 102 -7.71 0.64 -11.87
C ARG A 102 -7.17 -0.06 -13.10
N LEU A 103 -7.15 -1.38 -13.09
CA LEU A 103 -6.73 -2.19 -14.22
C LEU A 103 -7.60 -1.84 -15.45
N ARG A 104 -6.98 -1.74 -16.62
CA ARG A 104 -7.68 -1.54 -17.90
C ARG A 104 -8.23 -2.88 -18.37
N GLY A 105 -9.52 -2.90 -18.67
CA GLY A 105 -10.21 -4.15 -19.02
C GLY A 105 -10.41 -5.05 -17.81
N GLY A 106 -10.66 -6.33 -18.05
CA GLY A 106 -10.86 -7.35 -17.02
C GLY A 106 -9.80 -8.46 -16.99
N ASP A 107 -8.83 -8.46 -17.91
CA ASP A 107 -7.79 -9.49 -17.96
C ASP A 107 -6.73 -9.23 -16.88
N THR A 108 -6.61 -10.16 -15.93
CA THR A 108 -5.63 -10.08 -14.85
C THR A 108 -4.27 -10.67 -15.23
N ARG A 109 -4.06 -11.12 -16.47
CA ARG A 109 -2.75 -11.61 -16.92
C ARG A 109 -1.83 -10.43 -17.27
N PRO A 110 -0.55 -10.47 -16.90
CA PRO A 110 0.43 -9.50 -17.36
C PRO A 110 0.52 -9.44 -18.90
N PRO A 111 0.84 -8.29 -19.52
CA PRO A 111 1.27 -7.02 -18.89
C PRO A 111 0.11 -6.20 -18.30
N CYS A 112 0.32 -5.67 -17.08
CA CYS A 112 -0.71 -4.93 -16.35
C CYS A 112 -0.75 -3.45 -16.76
N ASN A 113 -1.83 -3.02 -17.41
CA ASN A 113 -2.05 -1.63 -17.82
C ASN A 113 -3.12 -0.96 -16.95
N TYR A 114 -2.89 0.26 -16.49
CA TYR A 114 -3.77 0.91 -15.50
C TYR A 114 -4.30 2.26 -15.97
N ARG A 115 -5.44 2.66 -15.42
CA ARG A 115 -5.94 4.04 -15.43
C ARG A 115 -5.62 4.66 -14.07
N ALA A 116 -5.02 5.85 -14.09
CA ALA A 116 -4.81 6.66 -12.92
C ALA A 116 -5.92 7.72 -12.81
N ARG A 117 -6.48 7.89 -11.62
CA ARG A 117 -7.41 8.98 -11.28
C ARG A 117 -6.94 9.64 -9.99
N GLN A 118 -6.69 10.93 -10.04
CA GLN A 118 -6.44 11.73 -8.85
C GLN A 118 -7.77 12.10 -8.17
N ALA A 119 -7.77 12.16 -6.84
CA ALA A 119 -8.90 12.64 -6.07
C ALA A 119 -8.47 13.17 -4.69
N GLN A 120 -9.37 13.93 -4.06
CA GLN A 120 -9.34 14.27 -2.65
C GLN A 120 -10.49 13.53 -1.97
N GLN A 121 -10.20 12.53 -1.15
CA GLN A 121 -11.24 11.67 -0.53
C GLN A 121 -10.82 11.21 0.86
N HIS A 122 -11.80 10.86 1.69
CA HIS A 122 -11.54 10.12 2.93
C HIS A 122 -11.10 8.69 2.60
N VAL A 123 -10.22 8.14 3.42
CA VAL A 123 -9.70 6.78 3.26
C VAL A 123 -10.29 5.91 4.35
N ARG A 124 -10.88 4.78 3.95
CA ARG A 124 -11.46 3.79 4.85
C ARG A 124 -10.52 2.60 4.97
N VAL A 125 -10.16 2.22 6.19
CA VAL A 125 -9.15 1.20 6.49
C VAL A 125 -9.65 0.19 7.53
N ALA A 126 -9.11 -1.04 7.44
CA ALA A 126 -9.17 -1.98 8.56
C ALA A 126 -7.89 -1.82 9.40
N CYS A 127 -8.06 -1.82 10.71
CA CYS A 127 -6.95 -1.64 11.66
C CYS A 127 -6.69 -2.91 12.46
N ARG A 128 -5.44 -3.08 12.89
CA ARG A 128 -5.01 -4.10 13.84
C ARG A 128 -3.94 -3.50 14.74
N ASP A 129 -4.10 -3.65 16.06
CA ASP A 129 -3.16 -3.14 17.05
C ASP A 129 -2.85 -1.63 16.86
N GLY A 130 -3.88 -0.84 16.53
CA GLY A 130 -3.77 0.60 16.28
C GLY A 130 -3.16 1.01 14.93
N LEU A 131 -2.83 0.05 14.05
CA LEU A 131 -2.19 0.30 12.76
C LEU A 131 -3.06 -0.15 11.57
N PRO A 132 -3.07 0.59 10.44
CA PRO A 132 -3.83 0.21 9.27
C PRO A 132 -3.18 -0.98 8.56
N VAL A 133 -3.96 -2.02 8.28
CA VAL A 133 -3.47 -3.25 7.64
C VAL A 133 -4.17 -3.56 6.31
N HIS A 134 -5.25 -2.85 6.01
CA HIS A 134 -5.99 -3.00 4.76
C HIS A 134 -6.68 -1.68 4.37
N LEU A 135 -6.61 -1.31 3.09
CA LEU A 135 -7.40 -0.20 2.52
C LEU A 135 -8.72 -0.77 1.98
N ALA A 136 -9.82 -0.49 2.68
CA ALA A 136 -11.15 -1.00 2.34
C ALA A 136 -11.82 -0.17 1.23
N GLY A 137 -11.52 1.13 1.15
CA GLY A 137 -12.04 1.98 0.09
C GLY A 137 -11.75 3.46 0.30
N THR A 138 -12.27 4.28 -0.60
CA THR A 138 -12.21 5.75 -0.49
C THR A 138 -13.57 6.34 -0.84
N PHE A 139 -13.93 7.44 -0.20
CA PHE A 139 -15.24 8.07 -0.40
C PHE A 139 -15.14 9.59 -0.25
N THR A 140 -16.09 10.28 -0.90
CA THR A 140 -16.31 11.70 -0.67
C THR A 140 -17.32 11.81 0.46
N ALA A 141 -17.06 12.65 1.46
CA ALA A 141 -18.07 12.91 2.49
C ALA A 141 -19.34 13.50 1.83
N PRO A 142 -20.54 13.18 2.34
CA PRO A 142 -21.74 13.93 1.97
C PRO A 142 -21.49 15.43 2.18
N GLN A 143 -21.93 16.26 1.24
CA GLN A 143 -21.94 17.70 1.40
C GLN A 143 -22.96 18.12 2.44
#